data_AF-A0A3A1Y849-F1
#
_entry.id   AF-A0A3A1Y849-F1
#
_cell.length_a   1.000
_cell.length_b   1.000
_cell.length_c   1.000
_cell.angle_alpha   90.00
_cell.angle_beta   90.00
_cell.angle_gamma   90.00
#
_symmetry.space_group_name_H-M   'P 1'
#
loop_
_entity.id
_entity.type
_entity.pdbx_description
1 polymer ?
#
loop_
_entity_poly.entity_id
_entity_poly.type
_entity_poly.pdbx_seq_one_letter_code
_entity_poly.pdbx_strand_id
1 'polypeptide(L)'
;MLQKYLVATSLALTSLGAIASSYDPHAIPDYRNYTLAKLEAEYRNNTYTRSFYQEYLTKKFTSFKKKHANKDLSPTDFLRLVSLEFFPQLNKNLEITYGITDNINTTYVYLPSTELTNLVKLSELCLSLYEQRSKLVYDYSFGNACELTADLYYVFNYNPDFLQTMALVSTKGELSKVRNKRSLSSSQQQLVKTNLDMLGYKFRFSFINTDSYFHENLIAFIKRVYDVNIIVEQ
;
A
#
# COMPACT_ATOMS: atom_id res chain seq x y z
N MET A 1 -20.28 -6.54 6.52
CA MET A 1 -19.70 -5.43 7.30
C MET A 1 -18.63 -4.66 6.53
N LEU A 2 -17.64 -5.30 5.90
CA LEU A 2 -16.63 -4.59 5.07
C LEU A 2 -17.22 -3.84 3.85
N GLN A 3 -18.28 -4.39 3.24
CA GLN A 3 -19.03 -3.75 2.15
C GLN A 3 -19.64 -2.40 2.57
N LYS A 4 -20.06 -2.26 3.84
CA LYS A 4 -20.54 -0.97 4.38
C LYS A 4 -19.40 0.03 4.63
N TYR A 5 -18.19 -0.46 4.92
CA TYR A 5 -17.01 0.40 5.11
C TYR A 5 -16.41 0.90 3.79
N LEU A 6 -16.59 0.17 2.69
CA LEU A 6 -16.11 0.57 1.36
C LEU A 6 -17.07 1.54 0.66
N VAL A 7 -18.39 1.44 0.93
CA VAL A 7 -19.43 2.29 0.31
C VAL A 7 -19.69 3.57 1.12
N ALA A 8 -19.38 3.61 2.42
CA ALA A 8 -19.51 4.83 3.22
C ALA A 8 -18.32 5.80 3.04
N THR A 9 -17.19 5.34 2.50
CA THR A 9 -15.97 6.14 2.29
C THR A 9 -15.93 6.88 0.95
N SER A 10 -16.95 6.75 0.09
CA SER A 10 -17.00 7.41 -1.23
C SER A 10 -17.63 8.81 -1.21
N LEU A 11 -18.06 9.33 -0.06
CA LEU A 11 -18.74 10.64 0.05
C LEU A 11 -18.23 11.49 1.22
N ALA A 12 -16.93 11.75 1.24
CA ALA A 12 -16.32 12.95 1.83
C ALA A 12 -14.81 12.92 1.54
N LEU A 13 -14.15 14.07 1.66
CA LEU A 13 -12.67 14.24 1.76
C LEU A 13 -11.96 14.71 0.49
N THR A 14 -12.43 15.82 -0.08
CA THR A 14 -11.51 16.91 -0.46
C THR A 14 -11.27 17.79 0.76
N SER A 15 -10.21 17.55 1.54
CA SER A 15 -9.48 18.63 2.24
C SER A 15 -8.34 18.09 3.11
N LEU A 16 -7.20 18.80 3.03
CA LEU A 16 -6.04 18.80 3.94
C LEU A 16 -5.01 17.69 3.73
N GLY A 17 -4.14 17.92 2.73
CA GLY A 17 -2.85 17.26 2.63
C GLY A 17 -1.75 18.30 2.43
N ALA A 18 -1.20 18.85 3.52
CA ALA A 18 0.12 19.49 3.53
C ALA A 18 0.53 19.88 4.96
N ILE A 19 1.27 19.02 5.66
CA ILE A 19 2.33 19.48 6.55
C ILE A 19 3.55 18.56 6.36
N ALA A 20 4.42 18.99 5.44
CA ALA A 20 5.75 18.43 5.27
C ALA A 20 6.64 18.96 6.41
N SER A 21 7.09 18.07 7.28
CA SER A 21 8.22 18.32 8.19
C SER A 21 9.47 17.71 7.56
N SER A 22 10.54 18.50 7.47
CA SER A 22 11.84 18.20 6.86
C SER A 22 12.64 17.03 7.50
N TYR A 23 12.05 16.30 8.44
CA TYR A 23 12.60 15.08 9.05
C TYR A 23 11.50 14.05 9.35
N ASP A 24 10.62 13.80 8.38
CA ASP A 24 9.67 12.69 8.48
C ASP A 24 10.35 11.40 7.95
N PRO A 25 10.69 10.41 8.80
CA PRO A 25 11.25 9.14 8.31
C PRO A 25 10.29 8.40 7.38
N HIS A 26 9.00 8.76 7.41
CA HIS A 26 7.95 8.24 6.54
C HIS A 26 7.77 9.03 5.23
N ALA A 27 8.50 10.13 5.03
CA ALA A 27 8.47 10.85 3.76
C ALA A 27 9.01 9.95 2.64
N ILE A 28 8.24 9.86 1.56
CA ILE A 28 8.65 9.22 0.32
C ILE A 28 9.38 10.29 -0.52
N PRO A 29 10.65 10.09 -0.91
CA PRO A 29 11.36 11.02 -1.76
C PRO A 29 10.66 11.18 -3.12
N ASP A 30 10.68 12.38 -3.70
CA ASP A 30 10.23 12.59 -5.08
C ASP A 30 11.30 12.14 -6.06
N TYR A 31 11.35 10.82 -6.30
CA TYR A 31 12.34 10.17 -7.15
C TYR A 31 12.32 10.64 -8.62
N ARG A 32 11.22 11.25 -9.07
CA ARG A 32 11.12 11.83 -10.42
C ARG A 32 12.13 12.95 -10.66
N ASN A 33 12.56 13.63 -9.61
CA ASN A 33 13.56 14.71 -9.68
C ASN A 33 15.00 14.20 -9.55
N TYR A 34 15.21 12.89 -9.38
CA TYR A 34 16.55 12.33 -9.24
C TYR A 34 17.14 12.02 -10.62
N THR A 35 18.45 12.25 -10.74
CA THR A 35 19.21 11.76 -11.90
C THR A 35 19.28 10.23 -11.87
N LEU A 36 19.40 9.61 -13.05
CA LEU A 36 19.57 8.16 -13.17
C LEU A 36 20.70 7.63 -12.27
N ALA A 37 21.86 8.30 -12.26
CA ALA A 37 22.98 7.91 -11.40
C ALA A 37 22.63 7.90 -9.91
N LYS A 38 21.82 8.87 -9.45
CA LYS A 38 21.36 8.94 -8.06
C LYS A 38 20.35 7.83 -7.74
N LEU A 39 19.42 7.55 -8.66
CA LEU A 39 18.47 6.44 -8.54
C LEU A 39 19.20 5.08 -8.46
N GLU A 40 20.16 4.85 -9.35
CA GLU A 40 20.94 3.61 -9.38
C GLU A 40 21.80 3.44 -8.12
N ALA A 41 22.40 4.51 -7.61
CA ALA A 41 23.14 4.50 -6.36
C ALA A 41 22.22 4.14 -5.18
N GLU A 42 21.04 4.75 -5.08
CA GLU A 42 20.08 4.44 -4.03
C GLU A 42 19.57 3.00 -4.13
N TYR A 43 19.32 2.50 -5.33
CA TYR A 43 18.93 1.10 -5.56
C TYR A 43 20.00 0.12 -5.07
N ARG A 44 21.27 0.38 -5.40
CA ARG A 44 22.40 -0.46 -4.97
C ARG A 44 22.63 -0.40 -3.46
N ASN A 45 22.44 0.77 -2.84
CA ASN A 45 22.59 0.95 -1.40
C ASN A 45 21.48 0.24 -0.59
N ASN A 46 20.29 0.05 -1.16
CA ASN A 46 19.16 -0.61 -0.51
C ASN A 46 19.17 -2.15 -0.61
N THR A 47 20.34 -2.80 -0.53
CA THR A 47 20.45 -4.26 -0.75
C THR A 47 19.62 -5.10 0.22
N TYR A 48 19.69 -4.80 1.53
CA TYR A 48 18.89 -5.53 2.53
C TYR A 48 17.38 -5.37 2.30
N THR A 49 16.94 -4.13 2.07
CA THR A 49 15.53 -3.80 1.79
C THR A 49 14.99 -4.54 0.58
N ARG A 50 15.76 -4.59 -0.51
CA ARG A 50 15.40 -5.35 -1.73
C ARG A 50 15.26 -6.84 -1.46
N SER A 51 16.24 -7.46 -0.81
CA SER A 51 16.20 -8.89 -0.48
C SER A 51 15.00 -9.23 0.41
N PHE A 52 14.71 -8.39 1.42
CA PHE A 52 13.55 -8.56 2.28
C PHE A 52 12.23 -8.54 1.49
N TYR A 53 12.01 -7.54 0.62
CA TYR A 53 10.76 -7.48 -0.15
C TYR A 53 10.67 -8.53 -1.24
N GLN A 54 11.78 -8.94 -1.85
CA GLN A 54 11.78 -10.06 -2.77
C GLN A 54 11.27 -11.33 -2.08
N GLU A 55 11.83 -11.69 -0.92
CA GLU A 55 11.38 -12.87 -0.16
C GLU A 55 9.94 -12.71 0.30
N TYR A 56 9.61 -11.56 0.88
CA TYR A 56 8.29 -11.26 1.41
C TYR A 56 7.21 -11.37 0.32
N LEU A 57 7.38 -10.65 -0.79
CA LEU A 57 6.41 -10.62 -1.88
C LEU A 57 6.31 -11.99 -2.56
N THR A 58 7.42 -12.68 -2.81
CA THR A 58 7.40 -14.06 -3.34
C THR A 58 6.51 -14.96 -2.48
N LYS A 59 6.68 -14.90 -1.15
CA LYS A 59 5.87 -15.67 -0.21
C LYS A 59 4.40 -15.25 -0.24
N LYS A 60 4.10 -13.95 -0.34
CA LYS A 60 2.72 -13.43 -0.38
C LYS A 60 2.01 -13.77 -1.68
N PHE A 61 2.66 -13.62 -2.83
CA PHE A 61 2.13 -14.07 -4.12
C PHE A 61 1.86 -15.58 -4.12
N THR A 62 2.82 -16.38 -3.64
CA THR A 62 2.64 -17.84 -3.55
C THR A 62 1.49 -18.23 -2.62
N SER A 63 1.41 -17.60 -1.44
CA SER A 63 0.33 -17.81 -0.46
C SER A 63 -1.03 -17.41 -1.03
N PHE A 64 -1.10 -16.27 -1.72
CA PHE A 64 -2.31 -15.78 -2.36
C PHE A 64 -2.81 -16.75 -3.42
N LYS A 65 -1.94 -17.15 -4.37
CA LYS A 65 -2.25 -18.13 -5.40
C LYS A 65 -2.74 -19.45 -4.80
N LYS A 66 -2.04 -19.97 -3.78
CA LYS A 66 -2.45 -21.20 -3.10
C LYS A 66 -3.89 -21.14 -2.54
N LYS A 67 -4.35 -19.98 -2.08
CA LYS A 67 -5.68 -19.79 -1.48
C LYS A 67 -6.77 -19.40 -2.49
N HIS A 68 -6.38 -18.72 -3.58
CA HIS A 68 -7.32 -17.99 -4.43
C HIS A 68 -7.19 -18.26 -5.93
N ALA A 69 -6.23 -19.06 -6.37
CA ALA A 69 -6.05 -19.39 -7.78
C ALA A 69 -7.34 -19.95 -8.41
N ASN A 70 -7.60 -19.52 -9.65
CA ASN A 70 -8.75 -19.83 -10.50
C ASN A 70 -10.12 -19.50 -9.90
N LYS A 71 -10.16 -18.68 -8.85
CA LYS A 71 -11.42 -18.14 -8.33
C LYS A 71 -11.88 -16.96 -9.17
N ASP A 72 -13.19 -16.87 -9.30
CA ASP A 72 -13.87 -15.70 -9.81
C ASP A 72 -14.10 -14.72 -8.67
N LEU A 73 -13.63 -13.49 -8.82
CA LEU A 73 -13.74 -12.44 -7.82
C LEU A 73 -14.30 -11.16 -8.43
N SER A 74 -15.12 -10.44 -7.66
CA SER A 74 -15.41 -9.04 -7.97
C SER A 74 -14.13 -8.18 -7.83
N PRO A 75 -14.01 -7.06 -8.57
CA PRO A 75 -12.96 -6.06 -8.37
C PRO A 75 -12.68 -5.71 -6.90
N THR A 76 -13.75 -5.47 -6.16
CA THR A 76 -13.71 -5.11 -4.74
C THR A 76 -13.18 -6.24 -3.88
N ASP A 77 -13.62 -7.48 -4.12
CA ASP A 77 -13.11 -8.63 -3.38
C ASP A 77 -11.65 -8.94 -3.69
N PHE A 78 -11.23 -8.77 -4.94
CA PHE A 78 -9.83 -8.92 -5.32
C PHE A 78 -8.93 -7.94 -4.55
N LEU A 79 -9.22 -6.63 -4.62
CA LEU A 79 -8.44 -5.61 -3.90
C LEU A 79 -8.42 -5.90 -2.40
N ARG A 80 -9.59 -6.22 -1.82
CA ARG A 80 -9.71 -6.56 -0.41
C ARG A 80 -8.82 -7.74 -0.03
N LEU A 81 -8.84 -8.83 -0.80
CA LEU A 81 -8.06 -10.02 -0.50
C LEU A 81 -6.56 -9.79 -0.68
N VAL A 82 -6.15 -9.13 -1.76
CA VAL A 82 -4.75 -8.76 -1.98
C VAL A 82 -4.26 -7.86 -0.85
N SER A 83 -4.99 -6.80 -0.51
CA SER A 83 -4.58 -5.91 0.58
C SER A 83 -4.48 -6.63 1.92
N LEU A 84 -5.44 -7.49 2.27
CA LEU A 84 -5.40 -8.28 3.51
C LEU A 84 -4.24 -9.28 3.56
N GLU A 85 -3.85 -9.87 2.43
CA GLU A 85 -2.75 -10.83 2.40
C GLU A 85 -1.39 -10.12 2.50
N PHE A 86 -1.24 -8.95 1.87
CA PHE A 86 0.05 -8.27 1.66
C PHE A 86 0.39 -7.18 2.69
N PHE A 87 -0.58 -6.50 3.32
CA PHE A 87 -0.25 -5.28 4.10
C PHE A 87 -0.30 -5.38 5.63
N PRO A 88 -1.20 -6.13 6.29
CA PRO A 88 -1.31 -6.11 7.74
C PRO A 88 -0.02 -6.45 8.49
N GLN A 89 0.80 -7.34 7.93
CA GLN A 89 2.09 -7.69 8.54
C GLN A 89 3.13 -6.59 8.37
N LEU A 90 3.18 -5.91 7.21
CA LEU A 90 4.09 -4.78 7.00
C LEU A 90 3.70 -3.64 7.93
N ASN A 91 2.40 -3.34 8.02
CA ASN A 91 1.87 -2.23 8.80
C ASN A 91 1.62 -2.57 10.29
N LYS A 92 2.20 -3.66 10.81
CA LYS A 92 1.92 -4.14 12.18
C LYS A 92 2.41 -3.16 13.27
N ASN A 93 3.48 -2.42 12.97
CA ASN A 93 4.17 -1.49 13.87
C ASN A 93 3.74 -0.04 13.62
N LEU A 94 2.51 0.18 13.12
CA LEU A 94 1.97 1.52 12.93
C LEU A 94 1.96 2.33 14.23
N GLU A 95 2.06 3.64 14.10
CA GLU A 95 1.90 4.56 15.21
C GLU A 95 0.65 5.43 15.02
N ILE A 96 -0.01 5.72 16.15
CA ILE A 96 -1.02 6.77 16.21
C ILE A 96 -0.56 7.76 17.26
N THR A 97 -0.19 8.96 16.81
CA THR A 97 0.33 10.03 17.66
C THR A 97 -0.71 11.14 17.80
N TYR A 98 -0.51 12.00 18.79
CA TYR A 98 -1.33 13.18 18.98
C TYR A 98 -0.86 14.30 18.05
N GLY A 99 -1.73 14.74 17.15
CA GLY A 99 -1.61 15.99 16.41
C GLY A 99 -2.49 17.06 17.06
N ILE A 100 -1.91 18.22 17.38
CA ILE A 100 -2.69 19.39 17.76
C ILE A 100 -2.95 20.15 16.47
N THR A 101 -4.21 20.21 16.05
CA THR A 101 -4.64 20.99 14.89
C THR A 101 -5.57 22.07 15.42
N ASP A 102 -4.98 23.22 15.79
CA ASP A 102 -5.62 24.44 16.27
C ASP A 102 -6.60 24.31 17.45
N ASN A 103 -6.11 24.60 18.67
CA ASN A 103 -6.77 24.99 19.95
C ASN A 103 -8.17 24.44 20.37
N ILE A 104 -8.82 23.59 19.58
CA ILE A 104 -10.22 23.16 19.75
C ILE A 104 -10.38 21.67 19.37
N ASN A 105 -9.57 21.11 18.47
CA ASN A 105 -9.68 19.70 18.07
C ASN A 105 -8.36 18.92 18.18
N THR A 106 -8.34 17.91 19.04
CA THR A 106 -7.28 16.89 19.06
C THR A 106 -7.46 15.97 17.85
N THR A 107 -6.50 15.97 16.92
CA THR A 107 -6.51 15.05 15.78
C THR A 107 -5.46 13.96 16.02
N TYR A 108 -5.86 12.71 15.95
CA TYR A 108 -4.90 11.61 15.96
C TYR A 108 -4.24 11.50 14.59
N VAL A 109 -2.91 11.43 14.53
CA VAL A 109 -2.16 11.28 13.28
C VAL A 109 -1.72 9.83 13.12
N TYR A 110 -2.10 9.21 12.01
CA TYR A 110 -1.61 7.89 11.63
C TYR A 110 -0.25 8.00 10.94
N LEU A 111 0.70 7.21 11.42
CA LEU A 111 2.00 7.01 10.80
C LEU A 111 2.11 5.54 10.33
N PRO A 112 2.35 5.30 9.03
CA PRO A 112 2.69 3.98 8.51
C PRO A 112 3.88 3.38 9.25
N SER A 113 3.93 2.06 9.35
CA SER A 113 5.18 1.42 9.80
C SER A 113 6.33 1.71 8.82
N THR A 114 7.57 1.58 9.32
CA THR A 114 8.77 1.66 8.47
C THR A 114 8.76 0.62 7.36
N GLU A 115 8.26 -0.59 7.63
CA GLU A 115 8.17 -1.66 6.63
C GLU A 115 7.08 -1.43 5.57
N LEU A 116 6.04 -0.65 5.86
CA LEU A 116 5.12 -0.22 4.80
C LEU A 116 5.74 0.93 4.00
N THR A 117 6.34 1.90 4.70
CA THR A 117 7.02 3.05 4.09
C THR A 117 8.10 2.61 3.10
N ASN A 118 8.95 1.66 3.50
CA ASN A 118 10.04 1.16 2.67
C ASN A 118 9.56 0.38 1.45
N LEU A 119 8.40 -0.28 1.52
CA LEU A 119 7.77 -0.90 0.35
C LEU A 119 7.40 0.18 -0.66
N VAL A 120 6.73 1.25 -0.20
CA VAL A 120 6.32 2.35 -1.09
C VAL A 120 7.53 3.07 -1.70
N LYS A 121 8.56 3.36 -0.88
CA LYS A 121 9.83 3.92 -1.38
C LYS A 121 10.46 3.05 -2.45
N LEU A 122 10.51 1.73 -2.23
CA LEU A 122 11.06 0.80 -3.22
C LEU A 122 10.21 0.74 -4.49
N SER A 123 8.89 0.75 -4.38
CA SER A 123 7.98 0.79 -5.54
C SER A 123 8.19 2.05 -6.39
N GLU A 124 8.25 3.23 -5.75
CA GLU A 124 8.49 4.51 -6.44
C GLU A 124 9.90 4.59 -7.06
N LEU A 125 10.91 4.08 -6.36
CA LEU A 125 12.28 3.99 -6.87
C LEU A 125 12.35 3.08 -8.11
N CYS A 126 11.74 1.89 -8.06
CA CYS A 126 11.68 0.96 -9.17
C CYS A 126 10.92 1.53 -10.37
N LEU A 127 9.80 2.22 -10.15
CA LEU A 127 9.06 2.92 -11.20
C LEU A 127 9.93 3.99 -11.87
N SER A 128 10.60 4.83 -11.09
CA SER A 128 11.47 5.89 -11.62
C SER A 128 12.66 5.32 -12.41
N LEU A 129 13.24 4.20 -11.97
CA LEU A 129 14.28 3.48 -12.72
C LEU A 129 13.76 2.90 -14.04
N TYR A 130 12.53 2.37 -14.05
CA TYR A 130 11.87 1.85 -15.25
C TYR A 130 11.61 2.96 -16.28
N GLU A 131 11.05 4.09 -15.84
CA GLU A 131 10.77 5.25 -16.69
C GLU A 131 12.06 5.82 -17.32
N GLN A 132 13.16 5.84 -16.56
CA GLN A 132 14.48 6.27 -17.05
C GLN A 132 15.27 5.16 -17.77
N ARG A 133 14.64 4.00 -18.03
CA ARG A 133 15.22 2.87 -18.78
C ARG A 133 16.54 2.34 -18.18
N SER A 134 16.68 2.35 -16.84
CA SER A 134 17.85 1.77 -16.17
C SER A 134 17.96 0.28 -16.47
N LYS A 135 19.19 -0.20 -16.76
CA LYS A 135 19.43 -1.63 -16.94
C LYS A 135 19.18 -2.46 -15.66
N LEU A 136 19.23 -1.82 -14.49
CA LEU A 136 19.09 -2.51 -13.20
C LEU A 136 17.71 -3.14 -12.97
N VAL A 137 16.67 -2.63 -13.64
CA VAL A 137 15.30 -3.17 -13.53
C VAL A 137 14.97 -4.22 -14.59
N TYR A 138 15.79 -4.35 -15.63
CA TYR A 138 15.61 -5.36 -16.70
C TYR A 138 16.57 -6.55 -16.58
N ASP A 139 17.60 -6.44 -15.76
CA ASP A 139 18.54 -7.53 -15.48
C ASP A 139 17.95 -8.45 -14.40
N TYR A 140 17.59 -9.68 -14.76
CA TYR A 140 17.04 -10.69 -13.85
C TYR A 140 17.92 -10.98 -12.62
N SER A 141 19.23 -10.74 -12.70
CA SER A 141 20.13 -10.91 -11.55
C SER A 141 19.97 -9.80 -10.49
N PHE A 142 19.37 -8.66 -10.86
CA PHE A 142 19.14 -7.50 -10.00
C PHE A 142 17.68 -7.09 -9.87
N GLY A 143 16.78 -7.55 -10.75
CA GLY A 143 15.45 -6.99 -10.97
C GLY A 143 14.28 -7.63 -10.22
N ASN A 144 14.45 -8.80 -9.60
CA ASN A 144 13.32 -9.55 -9.02
C ASN A 144 12.52 -8.77 -7.97
N ALA A 145 13.19 -7.96 -7.14
CA ALA A 145 12.50 -7.11 -6.17
C ALA A 145 11.65 -6.04 -6.86
N CYS A 146 12.18 -5.39 -7.91
CA CYS A 146 11.45 -4.40 -8.70
C CYS A 146 10.31 -5.00 -9.52
N GLU A 147 10.48 -6.20 -10.05
CA GLU A 147 9.40 -6.91 -10.76
C GLU A 147 8.24 -7.20 -9.80
N LEU A 148 8.52 -7.78 -8.63
CA LEU A 148 7.50 -8.12 -7.63
C LEU A 148 6.83 -6.88 -7.04
N THR A 149 7.58 -5.80 -6.79
CA THR A 149 6.98 -4.54 -6.32
C THR A 149 6.16 -3.88 -7.40
N ALA A 150 6.63 -3.85 -8.66
CA ALA A 150 5.86 -3.32 -9.78
C ALA A 150 4.56 -4.11 -9.99
N ASP A 151 4.62 -5.43 -9.87
CA ASP A 151 3.45 -6.29 -10.01
C ASP A 151 2.38 -5.97 -8.95
N LEU A 152 2.82 -5.81 -7.69
CA LEU A 152 1.95 -5.36 -6.62
C LEU A 152 1.45 -3.94 -6.86
N TYR A 153 2.31 -3.05 -7.35
CA TYR A 153 2.00 -1.62 -7.43
C TYR A 153 1.06 -1.28 -8.58
N TYR A 154 1.10 -2.06 -9.65
CA TYR A 154 0.19 -1.91 -10.79
C TYR A 154 -1.27 -2.10 -10.40
N VAL A 155 -1.58 -3.04 -9.50
CA VAL A 155 -2.95 -3.23 -8.98
C VAL A 155 -3.41 -2.12 -8.03
N PHE A 156 -2.54 -1.15 -7.73
CA PHE A 156 -2.83 0.10 -7.02
C PHE A 156 -2.56 1.33 -7.91
N ASN A 157 -2.61 1.16 -9.23
CA ASN A 157 -2.46 2.22 -10.23
C ASN A 157 -1.17 3.04 -10.14
N TYR A 158 -0.07 2.44 -9.65
CA TYR A 158 1.17 3.19 -9.37
C TYR A 158 0.94 4.41 -8.48
N ASN A 159 -0.06 4.34 -7.58
CA ASN A 159 -0.43 5.44 -6.71
C ASN A 159 -0.02 5.12 -5.27
N PRO A 160 0.95 5.85 -4.70
CA PRO A 160 1.50 5.55 -3.37
C PRO A 160 0.49 5.86 -2.27
N ASP A 161 -0.34 6.87 -2.46
CA ASP A 161 -1.42 7.27 -1.57
C ASP A 161 -2.51 6.18 -1.52
N PHE A 162 -2.89 5.63 -2.69
CA PHE A 162 -3.89 4.57 -2.75
C PHE A 162 -3.40 3.26 -2.11
N LEU A 163 -2.15 2.86 -2.37
CA LEU A 163 -1.53 1.70 -1.72
C LEU A 163 -1.54 1.87 -0.19
N GLN A 164 -1.15 3.05 0.31
CA GLN A 164 -1.16 3.35 1.74
C GLN A 164 -2.57 3.37 2.35
N THR A 165 -3.57 3.92 1.66
CA THR A 165 -4.98 3.82 2.06
C THR A 165 -5.40 2.36 2.22
N MET A 166 -5.12 1.53 1.21
CA MET A 166 -5.50 0.12 1.22
C MET A 166 -4.77 -0.66 2.33
N ALA A 167 -3.52 -0.32 2.61
CA ALA A 167 -2.78 -0.87 3.73
C ALA A 167 -3.35 -0.47 5.10
N LEU A 168 -3.79 0.79 5.27
CA LEU A 168 -4.46 1.25 6.49
C LEU A 168 -5.80 0.52 6.71
N VAL A 169 -6.66 0.49 5.68
CA VAL A 169 -8.00 -0.11 5.75
C VAL A 169 -7.90 -1.61 6.03
N SER A 170 -7.03 -2.32 5.32
CA SER A 170 -6.82 -3.75 5.52
C SER A 170 -6.25 -4.06 6.90
N THR A 171 -5.30 -3.28 7.41
CA THR A 171 -4.77 -3.43 8.77
C THR A 171 -5.85 -3.21 9.83
N LYS A 172 -6.63 -2.13 9.75
CA LYS A 172 -7.74 -1.89 10.69
C LYS A 172 -8.74 -3.05 10.67
N GLY A 173 -9.07 -3.55 9.47
CA GLY A 173 -9.95 -4.70 9.28
C GLY A 173 -9.41 -5.98 9.92
N GLU A 174 -8.12 -6.26 9.75
CA GLU A 174 -7.46 -7.43 10.35
C GLU A 174 -7.38 -7.34 11.87
N LEU A 175 -6.97 -6.18 12.41
CA LEU A 175 -6.92 -5.93 13.85
C LEU A 175 -8.29 -6.13 14.51
N SER A 176 -9.36 -5.70 13.85
CA SER A 176 -10.73 -5.87 14.34
C SER A 176 -11.12 -7.35 14.47
N LYS A 177 -10.61 -8.24 13.62
CA LYS A 177 -10.88 -9.69 13.67
C LYS A 177 -10.06 -10.40 14.75
N VAL A 178 -8.85 -9.92 15.03
CA VAL A 178 -7.92 -10.58 15.97
C VAL A 178 -7.92 -9.95 17.36
N ARG A 179 -8.70 -8.89 17.61
CA ARG A 179 -8.75 -8.17 18.90
C ARG A 179 -9.10 -9.07 20.11
N ASN A 180 -9.86 -10.14 19.89
CA ASN A 180 -10.22 -11.12 20.93
C ASN A 180 -9.23 -12.30 21.00
N LYS A 181 -8.27 -12.38 20.07
CA LYS A 181 -7.34 -13.52 19.92
C LYS A 181 -5.92 -13.18 20.38
N ARG A 182 -5.57 -11.89 20.45
CA ARG A 182 -4.27 -11.41 20.95
C ARG A 182 -4.39 -10.00 21.52
N SER A 183 -3.47 -9.65 22.42
CA SER A 183 -3.32 -8.28 22.88
C SER A 183 -2.88 -7.37 21.73
N LEU A 184 -3.47 -6.19 21.64
CA LEU A 184 -3.15 -5.15 20.67
C LEU A 184 -2.31 -4.06 21.36
N SER A 185 -1.32 -3.50 20.65
CA SER A 185 -0.59 -2.32 21.14
C SER A 185 -1.51 -1.10 21.26
N SER A 186 -1.12 -0.09 22.04
CA SER A 186 -1.91 1.13 22.22
C SER A 186 -2.31 1.77 20.88
N SER A 187 -1.37 1.89 19.92
CA SER A 187 -1.63 2.41 18.58
C SER A 187 -2.61 1.56 17.79
N GLN A 188 -2.51 0.23 17.88
CA GLN A 188 -3.45 -0.70 17.22
C GLN A 188 -4.85 -0.63 17.83
N GLN A 189 -4.95 -0.54 19.15
CA GLN A 189 -6.22 -0.34 19.84
C GLN A 189 -6.87 0.98 19.43
N GLN A 190 -6.07 2.04 19.35
CA GLN A 190 -6.54 3.35 18.89
C GLN A 190 -7.04 3.25 17.45
N LEU A 191 -6.28 2.62 16.54
CA LEU A 191 -6.70 2.46 15.15
C LEU A 191 -8.04 1.72 15.04
N VAL A 192 -8.27 0.69 15.85
CA VAL A 192 -9.54 -0.04 15.84
C VAL A 192 -10.70 0.84 16.32
N LYS A 193 -10.48 1.69 17.33
CA LYS A 193 -11.51 2.56 17.94
C LYS A 193 -11.84 3.81 17.12
N THR A 194 -10.87 4.40 16.42
CA THR A 194 -11.04 5.69 15.74
C THR A 194 -11.76 5.55 14.39
N ASN A 195 -12.65 6.49 14.04
CA ASN A 195 -13.17 6.61 12.68
C ASN A 195 -12.04 7.12 11.76
N LEU A 196 -11.87 6.51 10.58
CA LEU A 196 -10.83 6.92 9.64
C LEU A 196 -10.99 8.39 9.21
N ASP A 197 -12.22 8.90 9.11
CA ASP A 197 -12.46 10.31 8.74
C ASP A 197 -11.93 11.32 9.78
N MET A 198 -11.63 10.85 11.01
CA MET A 198 -11.14 11.67 12.12
C MET A 198 -9.61 11.56 12.31
N LEU A 199 -8.93 10.76 11.49
CA LEU A 199 -7.48 10.63 11.52
C LEU A 199 -6.83 11.62 10.56
N GLY A 200 -5.78 12.30 11.03
CA GLY A 200 -4.82 12.96 10.18
C GLY A 200 -3.87 11.94 9.55
N TYR A 201 -3.40 12.23 8.34
CA TYR A 201 -2.54 11.34 7.57
C TYR A 201 -1.29 12.07 7.07
N LYS A 202 -0.15 11.37 7.07
CA LYS A 202 1.08 11.84 6.42
C LYS A 202 1.12 11.61 4.91
N PHE A 203 0.09 10.97 4.36
CA PHE A 203 -0.13 10.73 2.95
C PHE A 203 -1.55 11.23 2.59
N ARG A 204 -1.87 11.42 1.30
CA ARG A 204 -3.22 11.84 0.94
C ARG A 204 -4.13 10.63 0.96
N PHE A 205 -5.15 10.65 1.80
CA PHE A 205 -6.12 9.55 1.82
C PHE A 205 -6.90 9.54 0.50
N SER A 206 -6.77 8.45 -0.26
CA SER A 206 -7.38 8.31 -1.58
C SER A 206 -8.02 6.95 -1.77
N PHE A 207 -9.17 6.91 -2.42
CA PHE A 207 -9.75 5.73 -3.07
C PHE A 207 -9.92 6.03 -4.56
N ILE A 208 -9.66 5.06 -5.43
CA ILE A 208 -9.86 5.25 -6.86
C ILE A 208 -11.35 5.20 -7.20
N ASN A 209 -11.78 6.10 -8.08
CA ASN A 209 -13.11 6.06 -8.70
C ASN A 209 -13.24 4.80 -9.56
N THR A 210 -14.21 3.94 -9.22
CA THR A 210 -14.29 2.54 -9.68
C THR A 210 -14.71 2.38 -11.14
N ASP A 211 -15.34 3.38 -11.75
CA ASP A 211 -16.06 3.23 -13.02
C ASP A 211 -15.17 2.92 -14.24
N SER A 212 -13.84 3.08 -14.11
CA SER A 212 -12.86 2.74 -15.15
C SER A 212 -11.60 2.05 -14.63
N TYR A 213 -11.59 1.64 -13.36
CA TYR A 213 -10.35 1.21 -12.72
C TYR A 213 -9.89 -0.18 -13.20
N PHE A 214 -10.83 -1.11 -13.38
CA PHE A 214 -10.56 -2.46 -13.87
C PHE A 214 -10.78 -2.55 -15.38
N HIS A 215 -9.90 -1.90 -16.14
CA HIS A 215 -9.88 -2.06 -17.60
C HIS A 215 -9.26 -3.40 -18.01
N GLU A 216 -9.45 -3.80 -19.27
CA GLU A 216 -9.04 -5.10 -19.82
C GLU A 216 -7.58 -5.46 -19.53
N ASN A 217 -6.64 -4.52 -19.71
CA ASN A 217 -5.22 -4.78 -19.44
C ASN A 217 -4.94 -5.13 -17.96
N LEU A 218 -5.62 -4.48 -17.02
CA LEU A 218 -5.45 -4.76 -15.59
C LEU A 218 -6.06 -6.12 -15.25
N ILE A 219 -7.21 -6.46 -15.84
CA ILE A 219 -7.85 -7.77 -15.66
C ILE A 219 -6.95 -8.89 -16.19
N ALA A 220 -6.42 -8.74 -17.41
CA ALA A 220 -5.50 -9.71 -18.01
C ALA A 220 -4.21 -9.86 -17.18
N PHE A 221 -3.68 -8.74 -16.68
CA PHE A 221 -2.54 -8.74 -15.77
C PHE A 221 -2.85 -9.50 -14.48
N ILE A 222 -3.99 -9.24 -13.84
CA ILE A 222 -4.41 -9.91 -12.60
C ILE A 222 -4.52 -11.41 -12.83
N LYS A 223 -5.11 -11.84 -13.95
CA LYS A 223 -5.16 -13.26 -14.30
C LYS A 223 -3.77 -13.86 -14.43
N ARG A 224 -2.86 -13.20 -15.15
CA ARG A 224 -1.48 -13.69 -15.33
C ARG A 224 -0.70 -13.76 -14.02
N VAL A 225 -0.75 -12.70 -13.21
CA VAL A 225 0.13 -12.52 -12.06
C VAL A 225 -0.45 -13.11 -10.77
N TYR A 226 -1.76 -13.02 -10.55
CA TYR A 226 -2.43 -13.49 -9.33
C TYR A 226 -3.24 -14.78 -9.53
N ASP A 227 -3.42 -15.23 -10.77
CA ASP A 227 -4.23 -16.40 -11.16
C ASP A 227 -5.70 -16.30 -10.72
N VAL A 228 -6.30 -15.12 -10.83
CA VAL A 228 -7.71 -14.86 -10.48
C VAL A 228 -8.45 -14.37 -11.72
N ASN A 229 -9.72 -14.74 -11.88
CA ASN A 229 -10.59 -14.15 -12.90
C ASN A 229 -11.39 -13.01 -12.27
N ILE A 230 -11.34 -11.82 -12.86
CA ILE A 230 -12.15 -10.68 -12.40
C ILE A 230 -13.49 -10.67 -13.14
N ILE A 231 -14.59 -10.72 -12.39
CA ILE A 231 -15.94 -10.55 -12.92
C ILE A 231 -16.40 -9.12 -12.62
N VAL A 232 -16.53 -8.31 -13.66
CA VAL A 232 -17.09 -6.96 -13.55
C VAL A 232 -18.61 -7.09 -13.65
N GLU A 233 -19.31 -6.87 -12.55
CA GLU A 233 -20.77 -6.81 -12.54
C GLU A 233 -21.20 -5.59 -13.38
N GLN A 234 -21.98 -5.83 -14.44
CA GLN A 234 -22.56 -4.79 -15.30
C GLN A 234 -23.83 -4.21 -14.69
#